data_AF-A0A7D5RSF3-F1
#
_entry.id   AF-A0A7D5RSF3-F1
#
_cell.length_a   1.000
_cell.length_b   1.000
_cell.length_c   1.000
_cell.angle_alpha   90.00
_cell.angle_beta   90.00
_cell.angle_gamma   90.00
#
_symmetry.space_group_name_H-M   'P 1'
#
loop_
_entity.id
_entity.type
_entity.pdbx_description
1 polymer ?
#
loop_
_entity_poly.entity_id
_entity_poly.type
_entity_poly.pdbx_seq_one_letter_code
_entity_poly.pdbx_strand_id
1 'polypeptide(L)'
;MIKGICLRLFICIMMAGFTLYGYIFKQNELTELRMAIPTLAKEVRNIQEENNRLKYEIDHFESPIHLMELLRMPEFSSLKYGYTQDVVILPAPRPLEGKDFSDLLEEVETP
;
A
#
# COMPACT_ATOMS: atom_id res chain seq x y z
N MET A 1 23.57 20.53 -61.16
CA MET A 1 23.46 21.42 -59.97
C MET A 1 22.23 21.10 -59.12
N ILE A 2 21.01 21.05 -59.68
CA ILE A 2 19.75 20.76 -58.95
C ILE A 2 19.75 19.46 -58.12
N LYS A 3 20.30 18.35 -58.65
CA LYS A 3 20.28 17.04 -57.97
C LYS A 3 20.97 17.04 -56.59
N GLY A 4 22.04 17.81 -56.43
CA GLY A 4 22.76 17.91 -55.16
C GLY A 4 22.03 18.76 -54.11
N ILE A 5 21.21 19.74 -54.55
CA ILE A 5 20.41 20.59 -53.66
C ILE A 5 19.22 19.79 -53.13
N CYS A 6 18.52 19.03 -53.98
CA CYS A 6 17.42 18.16 -53.55
C CYS A 6 17.88 17.12 -52.51
N LEU A 7 19.05 16.52 -52.72
CA LEU A 7 19.60 15.51 -51.80
C LEU A 7 19.96 16.11 -50.43
N ARG A 8 20.52 17.33 -50.40
CA ARG A 8 20.80 18.06 -49.15
C ARG A 8 19.54 18.44 -48.39
N LEU A 9 18.50 18.91 -49.09
CA LEU A 9 17.21 19.23 -48.47
C LEU A 9 16.55 17.99 -47.86
N PHE A 10 16.62 16.86 -48.56
CA PHE A 10 16.07 15.60 -48.07
C PHE A 10 16.78 15.13 -46.79
N ILE A 11 18.11 15.22 -46.75
CA ILE A 11 18.89 14.89 -45.54
C ILE A 11 18.56 15.83 -44.38
N CYS A 12 18.42 17.14 -44.63
CA CYS A 12 18.02 18.10 -43.60
C CYS A 12 16.64 17.80 -43.02
N ILE A 13 15.66 17.47 -43.87
CA ILE A 13 14.30 17.13 -43.43
C ILE A 13 14.31 15.84 -42.61
N MET A 14 15.09 14.83 -43.01
CA MET A 14 15.21 13.58 -42.28
C MET A 14 15.91 13.76 -40.93
N MET A 15 16.98 14.55 -40.86
CA MET A 15 17.63 14.93 -39.60
C MET A 15 16.66 15.65 -38.67
N ALA A 16 15.94 16.65 -39.17
CA ALA A 16 14.94 17.38 -38.39
C ALA A 16 13.83 16.44 -37.87
N GLY A 17 13.31 15.58 -38.74
CA GLY A 17 12.30 14.58 -38.37
C GLY A 17 12.79 13.61 -37.29
N PHE A 18 14.03 13.12 -37.40
CA PHE A 18 14.63 12.22 -36.42
C PHE A 18 14.82 12.91 -35.06
N THR A 19 15.32 14.15 -35.05
CA THR A 19 15.45 14.94 -33.81
C THR A 19 14.10 15.22 -33.16
N LEU A 20 13.07 15.52 -33.95
CA LEU A 20 11.72 15.79 -33.45
C LEU A 20 11.09 14.51 -32.87
N TYR A 21 11.27 13.38 -33.54
CA TYR A 21 10.81 12.08 -33.06
C TYR A 21 11.46 11.70 -31.73
N GLY A 22 12.79 11.83 -31.62
CA GLY A 22 13.50 11.57 -30.37
C GLY A 22 13.06 12.50 -29.23
N TYR A 23 12.76 13.76 -29.55
CA TYR A 23 12.25 14.73 -28.57
C TYR A 23 10.85 14.37 -28.06
N ILE A 24 9.94 13.99 -28.96
CA ILE A 24 8.58 13.54 -28.58
C ILE A 24 8.64 12.25 -27.77
N PHE A 25 9.50 11.30 -28.16
CA PHE A 25 9.67 10.04 -27.43
C PHE A 25 10.15 10.28 -26.00
N LYS A 26 11.12 11.18 -25.81
CA LYS A 26 11.59 11.60 -24.48
C LYS A 26 10.51 12.31 -23.65
N GLN A 27 9.64 13.09 -24.28
CA GLN A 27 8.50 13.69 -23.58
C GLN A 27 7.46 12.65 -23.17
N ASN A 28 7.20 11.62 -23.99
CA ASN A 28 6.27 10.55 -23.67
C ASN A 28 6.75 9.72 -22.47
N GLU A 29 8.04 9.40 -22.40
CA GLU A 29 8.66 8.71 -21.26
C GLU A 29 8.47 9.49 -19.94
N LEU A 30 8.68 10.81 -19.98
CA LEU A 30 8.42 11.69 -18.84
C LEU A 30 6.93 11.78 -18.48
N THR A 31 6.05 11.72 -19.48
CA THR A 31 4.59 11.80 -19.28
C THR A 31 4.04 10.50 -18.69
N GLU A 32 4.56 9.35 -19.10
CA GLU A 32 4.23 8.04 -18.55
C GLU A 32 4.61 7.95 -17.06
N LEU A 33 5.81 8.39 -16.71
CA LEU A 33 6.25 8.44 -15.31
C LEU A 33 5.41 9.42 -14.47
N ARG A 34 4.99 10.55 -15.06
CA ARG A 34 4.09 11.52 -14.42
C ARG A 34 2.67 11.00 -14.24
N MET A 35 2.23 10.01 -15.02
CA MET A 35 0.94 9.35 -14.86
C MET A 35 0.96 8.28 -13.75
N ALA A 36 2.10 7.66 -13.47
CA ALA A 36 2.25 6.66 -12.39
C ALA A 36 2.24 7.26 -10.97
N ILE A 37 2.64 8.53 -10.83
CA ILE A 37 2.65 9.24 -9.53
C ILE A 37 1.24 9.50 -8.99
N PRO A 38 0.28 10.05 -9.74
CA PRO A 38 -1.08 10.32 -9.24
C PRO A 38 -1.90 9.05 -9.00
N THR A 39 -1.63 7.95 -9.70
CA THR A 39 -2.31 6.67 -9.45
C THR A 39 -1.88 6.08 -8.12
N LEU A 40 -0.58 6.06 -7.83
CA LEU A 40 -0.06 5.60 -6.54
C LEU A 40 -0.50 6.51 -5.39
N ALA A 41 -0.52 7.83 -5.60
CA ALA A 41 -1.01 8.78 -4.60
C ALA A 41 -2.50 8.58 -4.27
N LYS A 42 -3.32 8.18 -5.26
CA LYS A 42 -4.73 7.86 -5.06
C LYS A 42 -4.91 6.59 -4.23
N GLU A 43 -4.09 5.58 -4.49
CA GLU A 43 -4.14 4.31 -3.75
C GLU A 43 -3.73 4.48 -2.29
N VAL A 44 -2.64 5.21 -2.03
CA VAL A 44 -2.22 5.57 -0.67
C VAL A 44 -3.29 6.39 0.05
N ARG A 45 -3.94 7.33 -0.65
CA ARG A 45 -5.02 8.13 -0.05
C ARG A 45 -6.24 7.27 0.33
N ASN A 46 -6.63 6.33 -0.53
CA ASN A 46 -7.73 5.41 -0.23
C ASN A 46 -7.41 4.54 1.00
N ILE A 47 -6.20 3.98 1.09
CA ILE A 47 -5.77 3.18 2.23
C ILE A 47 -5.74 4.03 3.53
N GLN A 48 -5.34 5.30 3.42
CA GLN A 48 -5.34 6.22 4.56
C GLN A 48 -6.76 6.57 5.00
N GLU A 49 -7.69 6.78 4.07
CA GLU A 49 -9.11 7.03 4.36
C GLU A 49 -9.75 5.81 5.04
N GLU A 50 -9.46 4.60 4.58
CA GLU A 50 -9.93 3.35 5.21
C GLU A 50 -9.34 3.16 6.60
N ASN A 51 -8.03 3.36 6.79
CA ASN A 51 -7.42 3.31 8.11
C ASN A 51 -8.03 4.32 9.07
N ASN A 52 -8.31 5.54 8.59
CA ASN A 52 -8.92 6.56 9.42
C ASN A 52 -10.35 6.18 9.79
N ARG A 53 -11.15 5.67 8.84
CA ARG A 53 -12.50 5.14 9.12
C ARG A 53 -12.45 4.03 10.16
N LEU A 54 -11.55 3.06 9.97
CA LEU A 54 -11.40 1.92 10.87
C LEU A 54 -10.95 2.38 12.26
N LYS A 55 -10.06 3.37 12.33
CA LYS A 55 -9.64 3.98 13.59
C LYS A 55 -10.81 4.67 14.30
N TYR A 56 -11.66 5.41 13.58
CA TYR A 56 -12.87 5.98 14.15
C TYR A 56 -13.85 4.91 14.65
N GLU A 57 -14.01 3.82 13.91
CA GLU A 57 -14.84 2.69 14.34
C GLU A 57 -14.26 2.04 15.61
N ILE A 58 -12.96 1.78 15.66
CA ILE A 58 -12.26 1.26 16.84
C ILE A 58 -12.43 2.21 18.03
N ASP A 59 -12.14 3.51 17.86
CA ASP A 59 -12.29 4.52 18.91
C ASP A 59 -13.76 4.61 19.41
N HIS A 60 -14.73 4.35 18.53
CA HIS A 60 -16.15 4.29 18.91
C HIS A 60 -16.48 3.02 19.70
N PHE A 61 -15.97 1.85 19.28
CA PHE A 61 -16.13 0.59 20.00
C PHE A 61 -15.42 0.59 21.36
N GLU A 62 -14.25 1.23 21.44
CA GLU A 62 -13.48 1.42 22.68
C GLU A 62 -14.03 2.56 23.56
N SER A 63 -15.04 3.30 23.08
CA SER A 63 -15.63 4.36 23.87
C SER A 63 -16.27 3.78 25.14
N PRO A 64 -15.98 4.35 26.33
CA PRO A 64 -16.40 3.77 27.60
C PRO A 64 -17.92 3.72 27.75
N ILE A 65 -18.64 4.60 27.04
CA ILE A 65 -20.11 4.64 27.01
C ILE A 65 -20.66 3.41 26.26
N HIS A 66 -20.07 3.08 25.11
CA HIS A 66 -20.47 1.92 24.31
C HIS A 66 -20.15 0.60 25.02
N LEU A 67 -18.98 0.52 25.67
CA LEU A 67 -18.61 -0.62 26.52
C LEU A 67 -19.56 -0.79 27.71
N MET A 68 -20.01 0.30 28.33
CA MET A 68 -20.98 0.27 29.43
C MET A 68 -22.36 -0.21 28.98
N GLU A 69 -22.75 0.10 27.74
CA GLU A 69 -24.01 -0.35 27.13
C GLU A 69 -23.99 -1.84 26.79
N LEU A 70 -22.88 -2.35 26.23
CA LEU A 70 -22.67 -3.78 25.98
C LEU A 70 -22.71 -4.60 27.28
N LEU A 71 -22.13 -4.09 28.36
CA LEU A 71 -22.13 -4.74 29.68
C LEU A 71 -23.55 -4.88 30.27
N ARG A 72 -24.50 -4.08 29.81
CA ARG A 72 -25.91 -4.15 30.24
C ARG A 72 -26.69 -5.25 29.51
N MET A 73 -26.19 -5.76 28.39
CA MET A 73 -26.82 -6.84 27.65
C MET A 73 -26.47 -8.21 28.26
N PRO A 74 -27.45 -9.12 28.45
CA PRO A 74 -27.22 -10.41 29.10
C PRO A 74 -26.30 -11.34 28.28
N GLU A 75 -26.15 -11.09 26.98
CA GLU A 75 -25.28 -11.85 26.07
C GLU A 75 -23.78 -11.61 26.31
N PHE A 76 -23.43 -10.43 26.84
CA PHE A 76 -22.05 -10.05 27.16
C PHE A 76 -21.76 -10.08 28.67
N SER A 77 -22.63 -10.70 29.47
CA SER A 77 -22.47 -10.89 30.93
C SER A 77 -21.15 -11.61 31.32
N SER A 78 -20.56 -12.35 30.37
CA SER A 78 -19.26 -13.04 30.54
C SER A 78 -18.04 -12.12 30.38
N LEU A 79 -18.20 -10.90 29.85
CA LEU A 79 -17.11 -9.92 29.73
C LEU A 79 -16.88 -9.25 31.08
N LYS A 80 -15.90 -9.75 31.84
CA LYS A 80 -15.36 -9.04 32.99
C LYS A 80 -14.43 -7.92 32.52
N TYR A 81 -14.52 -6.76 33.16
CA TYR A 81 -13.55 -5.68 32.99
C TYR A 81 -12.20 -6.16 33.52
N GLY A 82 -11.24 -6.41 32.61
CA GLY A 82 -9.87 -6.74 32.99
C GLY A 82 -9.21 -5.50 33.55
N TYR A 83 -8.97 -5.46 34.85
CA TYR A 83 -8.13 -4.41 35.43
C TYR A 83 -6.69 -4.68 35.01
N THR A 84 -5.83 -3.66 34.98
CA THR A 84 -4.41 -3.77 34.59
C THR A 84 -3.60 -4.77 35.44
N GLN A 85 -4.22 -5.32 36.49
CA GLN A 85 -3.67 -6.31 37.42
C GLN A 85 -4.12 -7.75 37.13
N ASP A 86 -5.07 -7.96 36.22
CA ASP A 86 -5.55 -9.29 35.85
C ASP A 86 -4.63 -9.92 34.80
N VAL A 87 -3.74 -10.81 35.25
CA VAL A 87 -2.88 -11.60 34.36
C VAL A 87 -3.71 -12.72 33.74
N VAL A 88 -4.13 -12.52 32.48
CA VAL A 88 -4.78 -13.58 31.68
C VAL A 88 -3.69 -14.51 31.16
N ILE A 89 -3.56 -15.69 31.78
CA ILE A 89 -2.65 -16.73 31.30
C ILE A 89 -3.34 -17.45 30.14
N LEU A 90 -2.94 -17.13 28.92
CA LEU A 90 -3.37 -17.86 27.74
C LEU A 90 -2.76 -19.28 27.79
N PRO A 91 -3.55 -20.35 27.64
CA PRO A 91 -3.00 -21.69 27.50
C PRO A 91 -2.12 -21.70 26.24
N ALA A 92 -0.87 -22.14 26.40
CA ALA A 92 0.09 -22.18 25.32
C ALA A 92 -0.51 -22.87 24.09
N PRO A 93 -0.26 -22.36 22.87
CA PRO A 93 -0.75 -23.01 21.66
C PRO A 93 -0.25 -24.45 21.66
N ARG A 94 -1.19 -25.40 21.62
CA ARG A 94 -0.84 -26.80 21.39
C ARG A 94 -0.10 -26.82 20.04
N PRO A 95 1.12 -27.38 19.98
CA PRO A 95 1.85 -27.46 18.73
C PRO A 95 0.97 -28.21 17.73
N LEU A 96 0.71 -27.58 16.58
CA LEU A 96 0.14 -28.27 15.44
C LEU A 96 1.12 -29.39 15.08
N GLU A 97 0.66 -30.64 15.09
CA GLU A 97 1.50 -31.80 14.75
C GLU A 97 2.23 -31.54 13.42
N GLY A 98 3.56 -31.49 13.47
CA GLY A 98 4.42 -31.48 12.28
C GLY A 98 5.09 -30.15 11.90
N LYS A 99 5.07 -29.10 12.72
CA LYS A 99 6.00 -27.96 12.57
C LYS A 99 6.69 -27.64 13.88
N ASP A 100 7.96 -28.01 13.96
CA ASP A 100 8.83 -27.64 15.08
C ASP A 100 9.20 -26.16 14.99
N PHE A 101 9.29 -25.51 16.15
CA PHE A 101 9.61 -24.08 16.30
C PHE A 101 10.95 -23.67 15.65
N SER A 102 11.81 -24.62 15.32
CA SER A 102 13.05 -24.42 14.58
C SER A 102 12.83 -23.87 13.17
N ASP A 103 11.71 -24.22 12.52
CA ASP A 103 11.43 -23.79 11.15
C ASP A 103 11.01 -22.31 11.06
N LEU A 104 10.53 -21.73 12.17
CA LEU A 104 10.13 -20.32 12.25
C LEU A 104 11.29 -19.36 12.57
N LEU A 105 12.42 -19.90 13.05
CA LEU A 105 13.61 -19.09 13.33
C LEU A 105 14.51 -18.91 12.10
N GLU A 106 14.34 -19.74 11.06
CA GLU A 106 15.15 -19.65 9.84
C GLU A 106 14.65 -18.56 8.87
N GLU A 107 13.37 -18.16 8.92
CA GLU A 107 12.82 -17.08 8.06
C GLU A 107 13.15 -15.66 8.54
N VAL A 108 13.64 -15.48 9.77
CA VAL A 108 13.89 -14.14 10.35
C VAL A 108 15.36 -13.71 10.20
N GLU A 109 16.28 -14.62 9.86
CA GLU A 109 17.73 -14.35 9.83
C GLU A 109 18.35 -14.51 8.43
N THR A 110 17.79 -13.81 7.43
CA THR A 110 18.56 -13.46 6.22
C THR A 110 18.36 -11.98 5.87
N PRO A 111 19.44 -11.17 5.78
CA PRO A 111 19.38 -9.80 5.25
C PRO A 111 19.11 -9.76 3.74
#